data_AF-A0A497LQ78-F1
#
_entry.id   AF-A0A497LQ78-F1
#
_cell.length_a   1.000
_cell.length_b   1.000
_cell.length_c   1.000
_cell.angle_alpha   90.00
_cell.angle_beta   90.00
_cell.angle_gamma   90.00
#
_symmetry.space_group_name_H-M   'P 1'
#
loop_
_entity.id
_entity.type
_entity.pdbx_description
1 polymer ?
#
loop_
_entity_poly.entity_id
_entity_poly.type
_entity_poly.pdbx_seq_one_letter_code
_entity_poly.pdbx_strand_id
1 'polypeptide(L)' 'MRHPCQAGAFYAGTAESLKKQIENCFLHKLGPGKIPEVAKDGPRKIVGLVCPHAGYMYSGPVAAHAYYQLALDGK' A
#
# COMPACT_ATOMS: atom_id res chain seq x y z
N MET A 1 -23.62 -3.80 7.14
CA MET A 1 -22.61 -3.44 6.13
C MET A 1 -21.82 -2.23 6.66
N ARG A 2 -20.48 -2.22 6.58
CA ARG A 2 -19.66 -1.06 6.98
C ARG A 2 -19.20 -0.31 5.72
N HIS A 3 -19.63 0.93 5.55
CA HIS A 3 -19.21 1.76 4.43
C HIS A 3 -17.85 2.45 4.70
N PRO A 4 -17.04 2.73 3.66
CA PRO A 4 -15.76 3.41 3.81
C PRO A 4 -15.93 4.90 4.06
N CYS A 5 -16.07 5.32 5.32
CA CYS A 5 -16.37 6.71 5.70
C CYS A 5 -15.30 7.74 5.30
N GLN A 6 -14.05 7.30 5.06
CA GLN A 6 -12.93 8.20 4.73
C GLN A 6 -12.60 8.23 3.22
N ALA A 7 -13.34 7.49 2.39
CA ALA A 7 -13.18 7.54 0.94
C ALA A 7 -13.52 8.94 0.41
N GLY A 8 -12.64 9.51 -0.42
CA GLY A 8 -12.73 10.88 -0.89
C GLY A 8 -12.14 11.93 0.06
N ALA A 9 -11.77 11.55 1.29
CA ALA A 9 -11.14 12.44 2.26
C ALA A 9 -9.67 12.04 2.54
N PHE A 10 -9.43 10.81 3.02
CA PHE A 10 -8.07 10.35 3.37
C PHE A 10 -7.37 9.67 2.19
N TYR A 11 -8.15 9.11 1.29
CA TYR A 11 -7.71 8.43 0.07
C TYR A 11 -8.77 8.63 -1.02
N ALA A 12 -8.41 8.34 -2.26
CA ALA A 12 -9.28 8.61 -3.41
C ALA A 12 -10.62 7.86 -3.32
N GLY A 13 -11.70 8.52 -3.73
CA GLY A 13 -13.08 8.07 -3.49
C GLY A 13 -13.60 6.99 -4.44
N THR A 14 -12.91 6.72 -5.55
CA THR A 14 -13.31 5.70 -6.53
C THR A 14 -12.27 4.60 -6.63
N ALA A 15 -12.68 3.41 -7.09
CA ALA A 15 -11.78 2.28 -7.22
C ALA A 15 -10.61 2.55 -8.18
N GLU A 16 -10.89 3.18 -9.33
CA GLU A 16 -9.91 3.49 -10.37
C GLU A 16 -8.89 4.51 -9.87
N SER A 17 -9.37 5.59 -9.23
CA SER A 17 -8.50 6.64 -8.70
C SER A 17 -7.67 6.15 -7.52
N LEU A 18 -8.24 5.28 -6.68
CA LEU A 18 -7.54 4.68 -5.54
C LEU A 18 -6.43 3.73 -5.99
N LYS A 19 -6.66 2.90 -7.02
CA LYS A 19 -5.61 2.04 -7.59
C LYS A 19 -4.43 2.87 -8.07
N LYS A 20 -4.69 3.92 -8.86
CA LYS A 20 -3.65 4.84 -9.34
C LYS A 20 -2.93 5.55 -8.19
N GLN A 21 -3.66 5.96 -7.15
CA GLN A 21 -3.06 6.57 -5.97
C GLN A 21 -2.12 5.59 -5.24
N ILE A 22 -2.51 4.33 -5.11
CA ILE A 22 -1.68 3.28 -4.50
C ILE A 22 -0.43 2.99 -5.34
N GLU A 23 -0.57 2.82 -6.66
CA GLU A 23 0.57 2.67 -7.58
C GLU A 23 1.55 3.84 -7.44
N ASN A 24 1.03 5.08 -7.40
CA ASN A 24 1.86 6.26 -7.16
C ASN A 24 2.56 6.21 -5.80
N CYS A 25 1.94 5.65 -4.74
CA CYS A 25 2.62 5.47 -3.45
C CYS A 25 3.82 4.51 -3.56
N PHE A 26 3.68 3.43 -4.34
CA PHE A 26 4.79 2.52 -4.61
C PHE A 26 5.92 3.19 -5.41
N LEU A 27 5.57 3.99 -6.41
CA LEU A 27 6.52 4.66 -7.31
C LEU A 27 7.09 5.98 -6.76
N HIS A 28 6.53 6.51 -5.68
CA HIS A 28 6.96 7.78 -5.10
C HIS A 28 8.40 7.71 -4.58
N LYS A 29 9.12 8.84 -4.59
CA LYS A 29 10.51 8.95 -4.09
C LYS A 29 10.70 8.54 -2.62
N LEU A 30 9.62 8.60 -1.82
CA LEU A 30 9.61 8.16 -0.41
C LEU A 30 9.07 6.73 -0.24
N GLY A 31 8.54 6.14 -1.31
CA GLY A 31 8.11 4.75 -1.36
C GLY A 31 9.22 3.83 -1.87
N PRO A 32 8.88 2.56 -2.16
CA PRO A 32 9.80 1.57 -2.71
C PRO A 32 10.42 1.93 -4.06
N GLY A 33 9.84 2.87 -4.80
CA GLY A 33 10.25 3.27 -6.15
C GLY A 33 9.85 2.28 -7.25
N LYS A 34 9.11 1.22 -6.91
CA LYS A 34 8.69 0.16 -7.84
C LYS A 34 7.46 -0.57 -7.35
N ILE A 35 6.70 -1.13 -8.30
CA ILE A 35 5.55 -1.98 -8.01
C ILE A 35 6.07 -3.39 -7.68
N PRO A 36 5.62 -4.02 -6.58
CA PRO A 36 6.04 -5.38 -6.25
C PRO A 36 5.37 -6.41 -7.16
N GLU A 37 6.13 -7.43 -7.53
CA GLU A 37 5.57 -8.70 -8.00
C GLU A 37 5.43 -9.65 -6.81
N VAL A 38 4.25 -10.24 -6.63
CA VAL A 38 4.00 -11.13 -5.49
C VAL A 38 4.72 -12.46 -5.70
N ALA A 39 5.60 -12.82 -4.75
CA ALA A 39 6.23 -14.13 -4.73
C ALA A 39 5.19 -15.20 -4.38
N LYS A 40 5.01 -16.22 -5.24
CA LYS A 40 4.07 -17.32 -4.96
C LYS A 40 4.62 -18.28 -3.90
N ASP A 41 5.90 -18.61 -4.00
CA ASP A 41 6.60 -19.56 -3.13
C ASP A 41 7.67 -18.83 -2.30
N GLY A 42 7.26 -17.73 -1.68
CA GLY A 42 8.13 -16.90 -0.86
C GLY A 42 8.40 -17.47 0.55
N PRO A 43 9.35 -16.89 1.29
CA PRO A 43 9.78 -17.40 2.60
C PRO A 43 8.70 -17.35 3.70
N ARG A 44 7.65 -16.54 3.56
CA ARG A 44 6.48 -16.49 4.46
C ARG A 44 6.87 -16.26 5.94
N LYS A 45 7.82 -15.37 6.18
CA LYS A 45 8.38 -15.07 7.51
C LYS A 45 7.75 -13.86 8.17
N ILE A 46 7.09 -12.97 7.42
CA ILE A 46 6.49 -11.76 7.96
C ILE A 46 5.18 -12.12 8.67
N VAL A 47 5.18 -11.98 10.00
CA VAL A 47 4.02 -12.25 10.86
C VAL A 47 3.21 -11.00 11.22
N GLY A 48 3.72 -9.81 10.90
CA GLY A 48 3.06 -8.54 11.20
C GLY A 48 3.73 -7.35 10.53
N LEU A 49 2.97 -6.27 10.34
CA LEU A 49 3.42 -5.00 9.77
C LEU A 49 3.03 -3.85 10.69
N VAL A 50 3.86 -2.82 10.75
CA VAL A 50 3.52 -1.54 11.38
C VAL A 50 3.48 -0.48 10.28
N CYS A 51 2.30 0.09 10.06
CA CYS A 51 2.06 1.05 8.98
C CYS A 51 1.46 2.35 9.55
N PRO A 52 1.84 3.51 9.01
CA PRO A 52 1.16 4.76 9.34
C PRO A 52 -0.26 4.77 8.77
N HIS A 53 -1.18 5.49 9.44
CA HIS A 53 -2.61 5.51 9.11
C HIS A 53 -3.13 6.91 8.72
N ALA A 54 -2.25 7.85 8.40
CA ALA A 54 -2.65 9.17 7.90
C ALA A 54 -3.18 9.06 6.45
N GLY A 55 -3.67 10.19 5.92
CA GLY A 55 -4.09 10.24 4.51
C GLY A 55 -2.95 9.83 3.57
N TYR A 56 -3.29 9.17 2.46
CA TYR A 56 -2.31 8.58 1.53
C TYR A 56 -1.38 9.60 0.89
N MET A 57 -1.81 10.86 0.79
CA MET A 57 -0.95 11.97 0.38
C MET A 57 0.29 12.14 1.28
N TYR A 58 0.16 11.85 2.58
CA TYR A 58 1.22 12.05 3.56
C TYR A 58 1.96 10.75 3.86
N SER A 59 1.23 9.68 4.12
CA SER A 59 1.82 8.44 4.65
C SER A 59 1.74 7.25 3.70
N GLY A 60 1.06 7.38 2.56
CA GLY A 60 0.91 6.31 1.57
C GLY A 60 2.25 5.75 1.08
N PRO A 61 3.20 6.59 0.63
CA PRO A 61 4.52 6.13 0.21
C PRO A 61 5.28 5.38 1.32
N VAL A 62 5.16 5.82 2.57
CA VAL A 62 5.83 5.16 3.71
C VAL A 62 5.19 3.79 3.99
N ALA A 63 3.86 3.71 4.01
CA ALA A 63 3.14 2.44 4.16
C ALA A 63 3.45 1.45 3.04
N ALA A 64 3.72 1.94 1.82
CA ALA A 64 4.03 1.10 0.66
C ALA A 64 5.28 0.23 0.85
N HIS A 65 6.26 0.65 1.67
CA HIS A 65 7.43 -0.20 2.00
C HIS A 65 7.03 -1.50 2.70
N ALA A 66 6.11 -1.43 3.67
CA ALA A 66 5.65 -2.60 4.41
C ALA A 66 4.94 -3.60 3.48
N TYR A 67 4.02 -3.11 2.65
CA TYR A 67 3.30 -3.96 1.68
C TYR A 67 4.20 -4.46 0.55
N TYR A 68 5.22 -3.71 0.16
CA TYR A 68 6.22 -4.16 -0.81
C TYR A 68 6.99 -5.37 -0.27
N GLN A 69 7.49 -5.29 0.97
CA GLN A 69 8.19 -6.41 1.60
C GLN A 69 7.27 -7.61 1.81
N LEU A 70 6.00 -7.39 2.18
CA LEU A 70 5.02 -8.47 2.30
C LEU A 70 4.80 -9.20 0.96
N ALA A 71 4.71 -8.46 -0.14
CA ALA A 71 4.56 -9.06 -1.46
C ALA A 71 5.77 -9.93 -1.85
N LEU A 72 6.99 -9.53 -1.48
CA LEU A 72 8.21 -10.31 -1.71
C LEU A 72 8.36 -11.50 -0.76
N ASP A 73 7.87 -11.39 0.48
CA ASP A 73 7.84 -12.49 1.45
C ASP A 73 6.89 -13.61 1.02
N GLY A 74 5.88 -13.25 0.23
CA GLY A 74 5.10 -14.18 -0.58
C GLY A 74 3.72 -14.51 -0.04
N LYS A 75 2.92 -15.16 -0.89
CA LYS A 75 1.53 -15.56 -0.59
C LYS A 75 1.46 -16.81 0.25
#